data_AF-A0A382MFK2-F1
#
_entry.id   AF-A0A382MFK2-F1
#
_cell.length_a   1.000
_cell.length_b   1.000
_cell.length_c   1.000
_cell.angle_alpha   90.00
_cell.angle_beta   90.00
_cell.angle_gamma   90.00
#
_symmetry.space_group_name_H-M   'P 1'
#
loop_
_entity.id
_entity.type
_entity.pdbx_description
1 polymer ?
#
loop_
_entity_poly.entity_id
_entity_poly.type
_entity_poly.pdbx_seq_one_letter_code
_entity_poly.pdbx_strand_id
1 'polypeptide(L)'
;MGICTNNQSNGGEYFDEPAIAIMTAQLPNESFALFSDTITNNSNGKMVEIATNNFPEGLPFILAHADSANPQILNLVEGLTDTREAFVVGGLTASQKNAHHVSDSITGGGISGVVFSPHIEIVT
;
A
#
# COMPACT_ATOMS: atom_id res chain seq x y z
N MET A 1 15.60 -9.56 6.98
CA MET A 1 15.38 -8.96 5.64
C MET A 1 16.56 -8.04 5.38
N GLY A 2 17.05 -7.94 4.14
CA GLY A 2 18.18 -7.08 3.81
C GLY A 2 17.84 -6.05 2.73
N ILE A 3 18.65 -4.99 2.63
CA ILE A 3 18.58 -4.02 1.54
C ILE A 3 19.82 -4.18 0.69
N CYS A 4 19.63 -4.36 -0.62
CA CYS A 4 20.71 -4.40 -1.59
C CYS A 4 20.95 -3.00 -2.14
N THR A 5 22.21 -2.63 -2.34
CA THR A 5 22.61 -1.38 -2.99
C THR A 5 23.54 -1.67 -4.16
N ASN A 6 23.38 -0.92 -5.25
CA ASN A 6 24.13 -1.12 -6.49
C ASN A 6 24.92 0.13 -6.86
N ASN A 7 25.98 0.42 -6.12
CA ASN A 7 26.88 1.50 -6.49
C ASN A 7 27.91 0.92 -7.48
N GLN A 8 28.13 1.54 -8.66
CA GLN A 8 28.95 1.00 -9.76
C GLN A 8 30.36 0.48 -9.38
N SER A 9 30.90 0.88 -8.23
CA SER A 9 32.20 0.44 -7.72
C SER A 9 32.16 -0.26 -6.36
N ASN A 10 30.99 -0.36 -5.70
CA ASN A 10 30.86 -0.94 -4.36
C ASN A 10 29.39 -1.31 -4.06
N GLY A 11 28.90 -2.36 -4.73
CA GLY A 11 27.61 -2.97 -4.38
C GLY A 11 27.72 -3.72 -3.05
N GLY A 12 26.63 -3.82 -2.32
CA GLY A 12 26.59 -4.50 -1.03
C GLY A 12 25.17 -4.77 -0.55
N GLU A 13 25.05 -5.74 0.36
CA GLU A 13 23.81 -6.14 0.99
C GLU A 13 23.90 -5.85 2.50
N TYR A 14 22.93 -5.11 3.02
CA TYR A 14 22.84 -4.78 4.44
C TYR A 14 21.85 -5.74 5.10
N PHE A 15 22.38 -6.71 5.86
CA PHE A 15 21.58 -7.66 6.66
C PHE A 15 21.74 -7.34 8.14
N ASP A 16 20.63 -7.37 8.88
CA ASP A 16 20.58 -7.11 10.33
C ASP A 16 21.20 -5.77 10.76
N GLU A 17 21.28 -4.82 9.82
CA GLU A 17 21.71 -3.44 10.03
C GLU A 17 20.55 -2.47 9.75
N PRO A 18 20.42 -1.35 10.48
CA PRO A 18 19.42 -0.33 10.16
C PRO A 18 19.67 0.27 8.77
N ALA A 19 18.74 0.05 7.84
CA ALA A 19 18.80 0.58 6.48
C ALA A 19 17.39 0.95 5.99
N ILE A 20 17.30 1.92 5.07
CA ILE A 20 16.05 2.33 4.42
C ILE A 20 16.26 2.57 2.93
N ALA A 21 15.31 2.15 2.10
CA ALA A 21 15.21 2.52 0.69
C ALA A 21 13.95 3.36 0.50
N ILE A 22 14.06 4.47 -0.21
CA ILE A 22 12.95 5.40 -0.45
C ILE A 22 12.78 5.60 -1.95
N MET A 23 11.56 5.38 -2.43
CA MET A 23 11.15 5.78 -3.77
C MET A 23 10.33 7.07 -3.66
N THR A 24 10.69 8.09 -4.44
CA THR A 24 10.00 9.38 -4.47
C THR A 24 9.52 9.69 -5.87
N ALA A 25 8.34 10.29 -5.99
CA ALA A 25 7.80 10.77 -7.26
C ALA A 25 7.26 12.19 -7.09
N GLN A 26 7.34 13.00 -8.15
CA GLN A 26 6.64 14.27 -8.22
C GLN A 26 5.26 14.02 -8.81
N LEU A 27 4.22 14.24 -8.02
CA LEU A 27 2.83 14.06 -8.43
C LEU A 27 2.11 15.41 -8.40
N PRO A 28 1.14 15.66 -9.31
CA PRO A 28 0.27 16.82 -9.22
C PRO A 28 -0.47 16.85 -7.87
N ASN A 29 -0.82 18.06 -7.41
CA ASN A 29 -1.67 18.19 -6.24
C ASN A 29 -3.01 17.49 -6.49
N GLU A 30 -3.58 16.91 -5.42
CA GLU A 30 -4.89 16.24 -5.46
C GLU A 30 -4.97 15.04 -6.44
N SER A 31 -3.83 14.53 -6.92
CA SER A 31 -3.79 13.39 -7.86
C SER A 31 -3.66 12.03 -7.18
N PHE A 32 -3.65 11.99 -5.85
CA PHE A 32 -3.59 10.77 -5.06
C PHE A 32 -4.28 10.98 -3.70
N ALA A 33 -4.76 9.89 -3.11
CA ALA A 33 -5.38 9.90 -1.79
C ALA A 33 -4.80 8.75 -0.97
N LEU A 34 -4.38 9.08 0.24
CA LEU A 34 -3.93 8.09 1.20
C LEU A 34 -5.14 7.40 1.81
N PHE A 35 -4.98 6.10 2.08
CA PHE A 35 -5.95 5.33 2.82
C PHE A 35 -5.24 4.46 3.84
N SER A 36 -5.95 4.20 4.91
CA SER A 36 -5.64 3.16 5.88
C SER A 36 -6.94 2.48 6.22
N ASP A 37 -6.88 1.18 6.49
CA ASP A 37 -8.01 0.44 7.04
C ASP A 37 -8.62 1.22 8.21
N THR A 38 -9.86 1.69 8.01
CA THR A 38 -10.80 1.90 9.10
C THR A 38 -11.67 0.66 9.08
N ILE A 39 -11.30 -0.37 9.86
CA ILE A 39 -12.11 -1.60 9.95
C ILE A 39 -13.46 -1.21 10.53
N THR A 40 -14.46 -0.99 9.67
CA THR A 40 -15.85 -0.89 10.09
C THR A 40 -16.40 -2.31 10.11
N ASN A 41 -16.61 -2.85 11.30
CA ASN A 41 -17.34 -4.10 11.47
C ASN A 41 -18.79 -3.87 11.08
N ASN A 42 -19.12 -3.98 9.79
CA ASN A 42 -20.50 -4.13 9.36
C ASN A 42 -20.86 -5.62 9.38
N SER A 43 -22.12 -5.92 9.69
CA SER A 43 -22.61 -7.28 9.93
C SER A 43 -22.60 -8.20 8.68
N ASN A 44 -22.09 -7.74 7.53
CA ASN A 44 -22.16 -8.44 6.24
C ASN A 44 -20.79 -8.77 5.61
N GLY A 45 -19.68 -8.45 6.27
CA GLY A 45 -18.34 -8.72 5.74
C GLY A 45 -17.41 -7.53 5.92
N LYS A 46 -16.10 -7.80 6.03
CA LYS A 46 -15.09 -6.77 6.28
C LYS A 46 -14.84 -6.00 4.98
N MET A 47 -15.49 -4.85 4.80
CA MET A 47 -15.26 -3.98 3.65
C MET A 47 -14.25 -2.88 3.99
N VAL A 48 -13.29 -2.68 3.09
CA VAL A 48 -12.34 -1.57 3.17
C VAL A 48 -12.97 -0.36 2.49
N GLU A 49 -13.47 0.60 3.27
CA GLU A 49 -14.02 1.82 2.72
C GLU A 49 -12.89 2.81 2.44
N ILE A 50 -12.48 2.91 1.18
CA ILE A 50 -11.55 3.97 0.77
C ILE A 50 -12.36 5.23 0.43
N ALA A 51 -12.12 6.30 1.19
CA ALA A 51 -12.63 7.66 0.95
C ALA A 51 -12.00 8.25 -0.33
N THR A 52 -12.49 7.79 -1.47
CA THR A 52 -12.02 8.15 -2.82
C THR A 52 -13.09 8.96 -3.56
N ASN A 53 -14.10 9.45 -2.83
CA ASN A 53 -15.27 10.19 -3.33
C ASN A 53 -14.90 11.47 -4.12
N ASN A 54 -13.62 11.86 -4.07
CA ASN A 54 -13.06 13.02 -4.76
C ASN A 54 -12.41 12.68 -6.11
N PHE A 55 -12.29 11.39 -6.50
CA PHE A 55 -11.74 11.04 -7.81
C PHE A 55 -12.83 10.89 -8.87
N PRO A 56 -12.56 11.36 -10.11
CA PRO A 56 -13.44 11.12 -11.24
C PRO A 56 -13.57 9.62 -11.55
N GLU A 57 -14.65 9.25 -12.24
CA GLU A 57 -14.92 7.87 -12.69
C GLU A 57 -13.73 7.30 -13.48
N GLY A 58 -13.36 6.04 -13.20
CA GLY A 58 -12.25 5.34 -13.86
C GLY A 58 -11.68 4.23 -12.97
N LEU A 59 -10.88 3.33 -13.57
CA LEU A 59 -10.18 2.23 -12.88
C LEU A 59 -9.00 2.80 -12.08
N PRO A 60 -9.02 2.82 -10.75
CA PRO A 60 -7.91 3.37 -9.98
C PRO A 60 -6.73 2.38 -9.93
N PHE A 61 -5.52 2.93 -9.97
CA PHE A 61 -4.30 2.20 -9.60
C PHE A 61 -4.04 2.37 -8.11
N ILE A 62 -3.76 1.28 -7.41
CA ILE A 62 -3.57 1.25 -5.96
C ILE A 62 -2.22 0.64 -5.63
N LEU A 63 -1.40 1.37 -4.87
CA LEU A 63 -0.21 0.82 -4.22
C LEU A 63 -0.53 0.59 -2.73
N ALA A 64 -0.62 -0.68 -2.34
CA ALA A 64 -1.02 -1.11 -1.01
C ALA A 64 0.08 -1.88 -0.27
N HIS A 65 0.22 -1.59 1.02
CA HIS A 65 0.98 -2.40 1.97
C HIS A 65 0.04 -3.08 2.95
N ALA A 66 0.41 -4.30 3.32
CA ALA A 66 -0.47 -5.21 4.02
C ALA A 66 0.27 -5.97 5.13
N ASP A 67 -0.39 -6.18 6.26
CA ASP A 67 0.14 -7.01 7.34
C ASP A 67 0.10 -8.50 6.95
N SER A 68 1.28 -9.12 6.80
CA SER A 68 1.40 -10.54 6.45
C SER A 68 0.82 -11.48 7.51
N ALA A 69 0.73 -11.03 8.76
CA ALA A 69 0.18 -11.80 9.88
C ALA A 69 -1.35 -11.72 9.96
N ASN A 70 -2.00 -10.84 9.19
CA ASN A 70 -3.46 -10.74 9.17
C ASN A 70 -4.07 -11.91 8.35
N PRO A 71 -4.83 -12.83 8.98
CA PRO A 71 -5.39 -13.99 8.30
C PRO A 71 -6.51 -13.64 7.30
N GLN A 72 -7.00 -12.40 7.30
CA GLN A 72 -8.04 -11.90 6.40
C GLN A 72 -7.45 -11.12 5.22
N ILE A 73 -6.13 -11.15 4.99
CA ILE A 73 -5.51 -10.23 4.05
C ILE A 73 -5.98 -10.43 2.60
N LEU A 74 -6.24 -11.67 2.19
CA LEU A 74 -6.79 -11.96 0.86
C LEU A 74 -8.19 -11.35 0.69
N ASN A 75 -9.06 -11.49 1.69
CA ASN A 75 -10.41 -10.91 1.68
C ASN A 75 -10.36 -9.37 1.65
N LEU A 76 -9.39 -8.76 2.34
CA LEU A 76 -9.20 -7.30 2.33
C LEU A 76 -8.74 -6.81 0.95
N VAL A 77 -7.81 -7.52 0.30
CA VAL A 77 -7.35 -7.19 -1.05
C VAL A 77 -8.48 -7.38 -2.07
N GLU A 78 -9.26 -8.45 -1.96
CA GLU A 78 -10.45 -8.70 -2.79
C GLU A 78 -11.50 -7.58 -2.63
N GLY A 79 -11.74 -7.13 -1.40
CA GLY A 79 -12.63 -5.99 -1.14
C GLY A 79 -12.17 -4.68 -1.81
N LEU A 80 -10.86 -4.49 -1.98
CA LEU A 80 -10.31 -3.34 -2.72
C LEU A 80 -10.56 -3.43 -4.22
N THR A 81 -10.42 -4.62 -4.80
CA THR A 81 -10.63 -4.83 -6.24
C THR A 81 -12.10 -4.77 -6.62
N ASP A 82 -12.98 -5.35 -5.80
CA ASP A 82 -14.42 -5.45 -6.08
C ASP A 82 -15.13 -4.10 -6.00
N THR A 83 -14.67 -3.20 -5.13
CA THR A 83 -15.33 -1.89 -4.94
C THR A 83 -15.11 -0.95 -6.13
N ARG A 84 -14.04 -1.13 -6.91
CA ARG A 84 -13.56 -0.12 -7.87
C ARG A 84 -12.98 -0.65 -9.18
N GLU A 85 -13.05 -1.95 -9.42
CA GLU A 85 -12.35 -2.62 -10.54
C GLU A 85 -10.85 -2.21 -10.56
N ALA A 86 -10.27 -2.02 -9.39
CA ALA A 86 -8.96 -1.40 -9.23
C ALA A 86 -7.82 -2.34 -9.64
N PHE A 87 -6.74 -1.77 -10.18
CA PHE A 87 -5.49 -2.49 -10.35
C PHE A 87 -4.63 -2.30 -9.10
N VAL A 88 -4.47 -3.35 -8.31
CA VAL A 88 -3.79 -3.31 -7.01
C VAL A 88 -2.40 -3.95 -7.11
N VAL A 89 -1.38 -3.21 -6.68
CA VAL A 89 -0.01 -3.69 -6.50
C VAL A 89 0.50 -3.36 -5.10
N GLY A 90 1.64 -3.95 -4.72
CA GLY A 90 2.40 -3.51 -3.55
C GLY A 90 3.10 -4.66 -2.85
N GLY A 91 3.13 -4.62 -1.52
CA GLY A 91 3.96 -5.53 -0.73
C GLY A 91 3.34 -5.94 0.60
N LEU A 92 3.61 -7.18 0.99
CA LEU A 92 3.38 -7.64 2.36
C LEU A 92 4.54 -7.19 3.24
N THR A 93 4.20 -6.75 4.44
CA THR A 93 5.20 -6.51 5.49
C THR A 93 5.97 -7.80 5.79
N ALA A 94 7.24 -7.67 6.10
CA ALA A 94 8.06 -8.77 6.59
C ALA A 94 8.86 -8.29 7.81
N SER A 95 8.42 -8.69 8.99
CA SER A 95 8.98 -8.24 10.26
C SER A 95 8.93 -9.39 11.27
N GLN A 96 9.91 -9.43 12.18
CA GLN A 96 9.96 -10.43 13.26
C GLN A 96 9.11 -10.01 14.48
N LYS A 97 8.71 -8.73 14.57
CA LYS A 97 7.96 -8.19 15.72
C LYS A 97 6.65 -7.58 15.25
N ASN A 98 6.68 -6.28 14.93
CA ASN A 98 5.51 -5.55 14.52
C ASN A 98 5.54 -5.35 13.00
N ALA A 99 4.48 -5.79 12.34
CA ALA A 99 4.25 -5.67 10.91
C ALA A 99 3.63 -4.31 10.58
N HIS A 100 4.33 -3.23 10.93
CA HIS A 100 3.87 -1.88 10.67
C HIS A 100 3.98 -1.52 9.18
N HIS A 101 2.99 -0.80 8.70
CA HIS A 101 3.00 -0.09 7.44
C HIS A 101 2.60 1.37 7.71
N VAL A 102 2.80 2.27 6.76
CA VAL A 102 2.60 3.72 6.97
C VAL A 102 1.79 4.29 5.82
N SER A 103 0.76 5.07 6.16
CA SER A 103 -0.06 5.86 5.24
C SER A 103 -0.65 7.03 6.02
N ASP A 104 -0.03 8.20 5.93
CA ASP A 104 -0.25 9.41 6.76
C ASP A 104 0.06 9.23 8.27
N SER A 105 -0.19 8.04 8.80
CA SER A 105 0.08 7.61 10.18
C SER A 105 0.69 6.21 10.19
N ILE A 106 1.22 5.80 11.35
CA ILE A 106 1.70 4.43 11.56
C ILE A 106 0.49 3.51 11.71
N THR A 107 0.44 2.45 10.90
CA THR A 107 -0.65 1.47 10.84
C THR A 107 -0.11 0.05 11.09
N GLY A 108 -0.99 -0.95 11.06
CA GLY A 108 -0.66 -2.36 11.27
C GLY A 108 -1.91 -3.23 11.38
N GLY A 109 -1.76 -4.54 11.16
CA GLY A 109 -2.87 -5.50 11.27
C GLY A 109 -3.88 -5.48 10.12
N GLY A 110 -3.66 -4.70 9.06
CA GLY A 110 -4.65 -4.47 8.00
C GLY A 110 -4.01 -4.17 6.65
N ILE A 111 -4.68 -3.33 5.85
CA ILE A 111 -4.17 -2.79 4.59
C ILE A 111 -4.16 -1.26 4.62
N SER A 112 -3.10 -0.65 4.08
CA SER A 112 -3.03 0.79 3.90
C SER A 112 -2.20 1.13 2.67
N GLY A 113 -2.40 2.31 2.10
CA GLY A 113 -1.62 2.69 0.94
C GLY A 113 -2.11 3.97 0.29
N VAL A 114 -1.90 4.05 -1.01
CA VAL A 114 -2.25 5.21 -1.83
C VAL A 114 -3.08 4.75 -3.03
N VAL A 115 -4.14 5.52 -3.31
CA VAL A 115 -4.90 5.44 -4.55
C VAL A 115 -4.46 6.59 -5.45
N PHE A 116 -4.12 6.28 -6.69
CA PHE A 116 -3.77 7.28 -7.70
C PHE A 116 -5.00 7.62 -8.54
N SER A 117 -5.13 8.90 -8.90
CA SER A 117 -6.12 9.35 -9.88
C SER A 117 -5.89 8.65 -11.22
N PRO A 118 -6.96 8.30 -11.97
CA PRO A 118 -6.84 7.71 -13.31
C PRO A 118 -6.06 8.56 -14.33
N HIS A 119 -5.81 9.85 -14.03
CA HIS A 119 -5.02 10.75 -14.87
C HIS A 119 -3.51 10.59 -14.68
N ILE A 120 -3.07 9.84 -13.67
CA ILE A 120 -1.66 9.49 -13.51
C ILE A 120 -1.36 8.34 -14.45
N GLU A 121 -0.51 8.59 -15.44
CA GLU A 121 -0.01 7.54 -16.33
C GLU A 121 0.85 6.56 -15.52
N ILE A 122 0.46 5.29 -15.56
CA ILE A 122 1.18 4.19 -14.93
C ILE A 122 1.78 3.33 -16.04
N VAL A 123 3.06 2.99 -15.90
CA VAL A 123 3.71 1.92 -16.68
C VAL A 123 3.99 0.77 -15.74
N THR A 124 3.44 -0.41 -16.03
CA THR A 124 3.60 -1.64 -15.25
C THR A 124 4.47 -2.65 -15.97
#